data_AF-A0A959TWR6-F1
#
_entry.id   AF-A0A959TWR6-F1
#
_cell.length_a   1.000
_cell.length_b   1.000
_cell.length_c   1.000
_cell.angle_alpha   90.00
_cell.angle_beta   90.00
_cell.angle_gamma   90.00
#
_symmetry.space_group_name_H-M   'P 1'
#
loop_
_entity.id
_entity.type
_entity.pdbx_description
1 polymer ?
#
loop_
_entity_poly.entity_id
_entity_poly.type
_entity_poly.pdbx_seq_one_letter_code
_entity_poly.pdbx_strand_id
1 'polypeptide(L)'
;MMKSSLSIVLGVLSLVAYGQNARIVLNNDPYIVYDRTAPATQETWLVIGSSTNNAISSNPAGSGNIISERERNFIRWNIGNTTGNYVIPFTSPNNVKMPLNYNKATAGTGGGSVVFSTYNFGSTGAAWNNFLYMPSDVTHMNDLTTGLPNNSDNVVDRFWIIDTQHPGMAYATKPDASLLFTYDAQDVTAGNAINGLSPLNAQRFNTGLQKWGDFLPACLWTNIGGQQRTVSLPAGPGVIGGADFFRSWTLSDLGNPLPVELVSLKGDCENGRVVIRWSTASEQNNDFFLVEKSMDNVEWNTIGTVDGAGNSAGLLNYAFVDDASNTLAYYRLVQTDFDGTTSVSDVVASGCNTQGGISIVSAWDAGDVLNVMVSSSDEQVRDLSVMDAQGKVLITQASQVILNGLTQLQVPKQGISSGIYVIQLLNSSGVLSRRVMLN
;
A
#
# COMPACT_ATOMS: atom_id res chain seq x y z
N MET A 1 -4.68 -59.57 -15.50
CA MET A 1 -4.42 -58.23 -14.93
C MET A 1 -5.75 -57.60 -14.54
N MET A 2 -6.13 -57.70 -13.27
CA MET A 2 -7.33 -57.04 -12.75
C MET A 2 -6.98 -55.57 -12.45
N LYS A 3 -7.70 -54.64 -13.08
CA LYS A 3 -7.65 -53.22 -12.71
C LYS A 3 -8.50 -53.05 -11.45
N SER A 4 -7.87 -52.70 -10.34
CA SER A 4 -8.53 -52.29 -9.11
C SER A 4 -9.09 -50.88 -9.29
N SER A 5 -10.41 -50.77 -9.40
CA SER A 5 -11.15 -49.51 -9.36
C SER A 5 -11.42 -49.12 -7.91
N LEU A 6 -10.86 -47.99 -7.45
CA LEU A 6 -11.22 -47.38 -6.18
C LEU A 6 -12.51 -46.56 -6.38
N SER A 7 -13.62 -47.03 -5.82
CA SER A 7 -14.87 -46.28 -5.77
C SER A 7 -14.96 -45.61 -4.39
N ILE A 8 -14.95 -44.27 -4.33
CA ILE A 8 -15.18 -43.53 -3.10
C ILE A 8 -16.68 -43.24 -3.00
N VAL A 9 -17.36 -43.93 -2.10
CA VAL A 9 -18.74 -43.62 -1.70
C VAL A 9 -18.67 -42.54 -0.62
N LEU A 10 -19.11 -41.31 -0.94
CA LEU A 10 -19.32 -40.28 0.08
C LEU A 10 -20.59 -40.62 0.88
N GLY A 11 -20.42 -41.37 1.96
CA GLY A 11 -21.39 -41.41 3.05
C GLY A 11 -21.21 -40.19 3.94
N VAL A 12 -22.28 -39.45 4.21
CA VAL A 12 -22.29 -38.38 5.22
C VAL A 12 -22.09 -39.04 6.59
N LEU A 13 -20.83 -39.11 7.03
CA LEU A 13 -20.46 -39.50 8.38
C LEU A 13 -20.29 -38.21 9.19
N SER A 14 -21.31 -37.83 9.96
CA SER A 14 -21.18 -36.78 10.98
C SER A 14 -20.40 -37.34 12.18
N LEU A 15 -19.07 -37.38 12.05
CA LEU A 15 -18.16 -37.59 13.16
C LEU A 15 -18.08 -36.29 13.97
N VAL A 16 -18.80 -36.23 15.09
CA VAL A 16 -18.58 -35.20 16.10
C VAL A 16 -17.32 -35.59 16.88
N ALA A 17 -16.17 -35.18 16.37
CA ALA A 17 -14.90 -35.28 17.09
C ALA A 17 -14.78 -34.09 18.04
N TYR A 18 -15.08 -34.29 19.33
CA TYR A 18 -14.64 -33.38 20.38
C TYR A 18 -13.16 -33.62 20.64
N GLY A 19 -12.33 -32.62 20.36
CA GLY A 19 -10.95 -32.55 20.84
C GLY A 19 -9.87 -32.99 19.84
N GLN A 20 -9.69 -32.24 18.77
CA GLN A 20 -8.38 -31.94 18.15
C GLN A 20 -8.60 -30.87 17.07
N ASN A 21 -7.80 -29.80 17.08
CA ASN A 21 -7.85 -28.80 16.01
C ASN A 21 -7.60 -29.52 14.67
N ALA A 22 -8.58 -29.48 13.76
CA ALA A 22 -8.42 -30.06 12.45
C ALA A 22 -7.22 -29.40 11.76
N ARG A 23 -6.27 -30.23 11.31
CA ARG A 23 -5.03 -29.80 10.66
C ARG A 23 -4.77 -30.60 9.40
N ILE A 24 -4.17 -29.95 8.42
CA ILE A 24 -3.53 -30.60 7.28
C ILE A 24 -2.08 -30.90 7.68
N VAL A 25 -1.70 -32.18 7.61
CA VAL A 25 -0.33 -32.63 7.86
C VAL A 25 0.24 -33.18 6.56
N LEU A 26 1.25 -32.51 6.02
CA LEU A 26 1.98 -32.93 4.83
C LEU A 26 3.16 -33.81 5.28
N ASN A 27 3.01 -35.14 5.20
CA ASN A 27 4.04 -36.10 5.61
C ASN A 27 5.00 -36.42 4.46
N ASN A 28 6.27 -36.06 4.59
CA ASN A 28 7.29 -36.05 3.53
C ASN A 28 6.89 -35.05 2.42
N ASP A 29 6.91 -35.43 1.15
CA ASP A 29 6.63 -34.51 0.03
C ASP A 29 5.32 -34.79 -0.72
N PRO A 30 4.15 -34.82 -0.05
CA PRO A 30 2.88 -34.88 -0.75
C PRO A 30 2.61 -33.54 -1.44
N TYR A 31 1.72 -33.57 -2.43
CA TYR A 31 1.34 -32.39 -3.21
C TYR A 31 -0.16 -32.11 -3.09
N ILE A 32 -0.48 -30.84 -2.89
CA ILE A 32 -1.77 -30.26 -3.23
C ILE A 32 -1.52 -29.39 -4.47
N VAL A 33 -2.12 -29.73 -5.59
CA VAL A 33 -1.95 -29.01 -6.85
C VAL A 33 -3.30 -28.47 -7.28
N TYR A 34 -3.38 -27.15 -7.44
CA TYR A 34 -4.55 -26.52 -8.01
C TYR A 34 -4.57 -26.72 -9.53
N ASP A 35 -5.77 -26.79 -10.10
CA ASP A 35 -5.94 -26.90 -11.55
C ASP A 35 -5.42 -25.64 -12.26
N ARG A 36 -4.51 -25.84 -13.21
CA ARG A 36 -3.91 -24.79 -14.04
C ARG A 36 -4.67 -24.55 -15.34
N THR A 37 -5.79 -25.24 -15.57
CA THR A 37 -6.55 -25.17 -16.81
C THR A 37 -7.89 -24.45 -16.67
N ALA A 38 -8.38 -24.22 -15.45
CA ALA A 38 -9.57 -23.42 -15.18
C ALA A 38 -9.55 -22.04 -15.87
N PRO A 39 -10.68 -21.38 -16.12
CA PRO A 39 -10.68 -19.99 -16.58
C PRO A 39 -9.99 -19.06 -15.57
N ALA A 40 -9.35 -17.99 -16.02
CA ALA A 40 -8.68 -17.03 -15.15
C ALA A 40 -9.61 -16.36 -14.13
N THR A 41 -10.91 -16.32 -14.42
CA THR A 41 -11.95 -15.76 -13.54
C THR A 41 -12.46 -16.75 -12.49
N GLN A 42 -12.19 -18.05 -12.65
CA GLN A 42 -12.68 -19.07 -11.73
C GLN A 42 -11.83 -19.10 -10.45
N GLU A 43 -12.51 -19.09 -9.31
CA GLU A 43 -11.88 -19.24 -8.01
C GLU A 43 -11.85 -20.71 -7.59
N THR A 44 -10.70 -21.15 -7.07
CA THR A 44 -10.54 -22.47 -6.48
C THR A 44 -10.03 -22.32 -5.05
N TRP A 45 -10.60 -23.06 -4.10
CA TRP A 45 -10.41 -22.81 -2.68
C TRP A 45 -9.88 -24.04 -1.92
N LEU A 46 -8.79 -23.87 -1.16
CA LEU A 46 -8.47 -24.67 0.02
C LEU A 46 -8.83 -23.88 1.27
N VAL A 47 -9.73 -24.40 2.10
CA VAL A 47 -10.23 -23.69 3.28
C VAL A 47 -9.70 -24.32 4.57
N ILE A 48 -8.95 -23.54 5.33
CA ILE A 48 -8.42 -23.88 6.65
C ILE A 48 -9.25 -23.13 7.71
N GLY A 49 -10.17 -23.85 8.34
CA GLY A 49 -11.07 -23.27 9.35
C GLY A 49 -10.45 -23.05 10.73
N SER A 50 -9.29 -23.66 11.00
CA SER A 50 -8.58 -23.54 12.28
C SER A 50 -7.72 -22.28 12.32
N SER A 51 -7.78 -21.54 13.43
CA SER A 51 -6.97 -20.35 13.70
C SER A 51 -5.58 -20.64 14.24
N THR A 52 -5.23 -21.91 14.43
CA THR A 52 -3.90 -22.26 14.93
C THR A 52 -2.86 -22.14 13.84
N ASN A 53 -1.67 -21.66 14.20
CA ASN A 53 -0.54 -21.49 13.27
C ASN A 53 0.05 -22.80 12.74
N ASN A 54 -0.34 -23.94 13.32
CA ASN A 54 0.02 -25.29 12.88
C ASN A 54 -1.13 -26.02 12.16
N ALA A 55 -2.21 -25.31 11.77
CA ALA A 55 -3.32 -25.91 11.02
C ALA A 55 -2.91 -26.39 9.62
N ILE A 56 -1.85 -25.80 9.05
CA ILE A 56 -1.04 -26.42 8.00
C ILE A 56 0.31 -26.75 8.63
N SER A 57 0.74 -28.00 8.54
CA SER A 57 2.01 -28.45 9.11
C SER A 57 2.68 -29.48 8.19
N SER A 58 4.00 -29.59 8.27
CA SER A 58 4.77 -30.59 7.55
C SER A 58 5.64 -31.43 8.47
N ASN A 59 5.86 -32.69 8.09
CA ASN A 59 6.64 -33.64 8.85
C ASN A 59 7.45 -34.54 7.90
N PRO A 60 8.79 -34.39 7.81
CA PRO A 60 9.63 -33.49 8.60
C PRO A 60 9.37 -32.00 8.31
N ALA A 61 9.80 -31.11 9.20
CA ALA A 61 9.64 -29.67 9.00
C ALA A 61 10.27 -29.22 7.68
N GLY A 62 9.59 -28.35 6.93
CA GLY A 62 10.02 -27.88 5.61
C GLY A 62 9.67 -28.79 4.43
N SER A 63 9.06 -29.96 4.70
CA SER A 63 8.51 -30.85 3.67
C SER A 63 7.09 -30.41 3.23
N GLY A 64 6.47 -31.14 2.30
CA GLY A 64 5.13 -30.85 1.79
C GLY A 64 5.08 -29.79 0.68
N ASN A 65 4.05 -29.85 -0.16
CA ASN A 65 3.95 -28.98 -1.35
C ASN A 65 2.52 -28.50 -1.57
N ILE A 66 2.37 -27.19 -1.81
CA ILE A 66 1.15 -26.59 -2.37
C ILE A 66 1.52 -25.80 -3.63
N ILE A 67 0.88 -26.12 -4.75
CA ILE A 67 1.14 -25.48 -6.05
C ILE A 67 -0.11 -24.70 -6.46
N SER A 68 -0.05 -23.37 -6.32
CA SER A 68 -1.16 -22.44 -6.65
C SER A 68 -1.10 -22.00 -8.11
N GLU A 69 -0.05 -21.33 -8.57
CA GLU A 69 0.21 -20.95 -9.98
C GLU A 69 -0.89 -20.18 -10.71
N ARG A 70 -1.88 -19.63 -10.00
CA ARG A 70 -2.78 -18.57 -10.46
C ARG A 70 -3.18 -17.63 -9.35
N GLU A 71 -3.61 -16.42 -9.73
CA GLU A 71 -4.15 -15.43 -8.81
C GLU A 71 -5.28 -16.00 -7.95
N ARG A 72 -6.27 -16.66 -8.58
CA ARG A 72 -7.51 -17.13 -7.92
C ARG A 72 -7.46 -18.56 -7.37
N ASN A 73 -6.25 -19.10 -7.17
CA ASN A 73 -6.02 -20.38 -6.50
C ASN A 73 -5.78 -20.14 -5.01
N PHE A 74 -6.89 -19.96 -4.29
CA PHE A 74 -6.94 -19.38 -2.97
C PHE A 74 -6.81 -20.41 -1.85
N ILE A 75 -5.83 -20.19 -0.97
CA ILE A 75 -5.80 -20.80 0.35
C ILE A 75 -6.43 -19.79 1.32
N ARG A 76 -7.64 -20.06 1.79
CA ARG A 76 -8.25 -19.30 2.87
C ARG A 76 -7.82 -19.87 4.20
N TRP A 77 -7.19 -19.07 5.05
CA TRP A 77 -6.89 -19.46 6.43
C TRP A 77 -7.62 -18.56 7.42
N ASN A 78 -8.50 -19.13 8.23
CA ASN A 78 -9.22 -18.45 9.30
C ASN A 78 -8.30 -18.16 10.51
N ILE A 79 -7.33 -17.26 10.34
CA ILE A 79 -6.33 -16.91 11.34
C ILE A 79 -6.95 -16.25 12.59
N GLY A 80 -8.07 -15.54 12.45
CA GLY A 80 -8.76 -14.92 13.57
C GLY A 80 -7.89 -13.88 14.28
N ASN A 81 -7.96 -13.79 15.62
CA ASN A 81 -7.22 -12.75 16.37
C ASN A 81 -5.85 -13.22 16.89
N THR A 82 -5.54 -14.51 16.82
CA THR A 82 -4.28 -15.10 17.32
C THR A 82 -3.07 -14.59 16.53
N THR A 83 -2.02 -14.16 17.23
CA THR A 83 -0.72 -13.83 16.65
C THR A 83 0.11 -15.10 16.42
N GLY A 84 1.12 -15.02 15.55
CA GLY A 84 2.04 -16.13 15.30
C GLY A 84 2.47 -16.23 13.85
N ASN A 85 3.39 -17.18 13.61
CA ASN A 85 3.94 -17.46 12.29
C ASN A 85 3.12 -18.51 11.55
N TYR A 86 2.47 -18.12 10.47
CA TYR A 86 1.69 -18.97 9.58
C TYR A 86 2.52 -19.28 8.35
N VAL A 87 2.85 -20.55 8.15
CA VAL A 87 3.70 -20.99 7.04
C VAL A 87 2.84 -21.65 5.97
N ILE A 88 2.88 -21.09 4.77
CA ILE A 88 2.23 -21.67 3.59
C ILE A 88 3.31 -22.38 2.77
N PRO A 89 3.30 -23.73 2.69
CA PRO A 89 4.35 -24.50 2.03
C PRO A 89 4.18 -24.49 0.51
N PHE A 90 4.25 -23.31 -0.10
CA PHE A 90 4.24 -23.20 -1.55
C PHE A 90 5.46 -23.90 -2.16
N THR A 91 5.27 -24.49 -3.33
CA THR A 91 6.33 -25.13 -4.13
C THR A 91 6.14 -24.72 -5.60
N SER A 92 7.24 -24.47 -6.30
CA SER A 92 7.21 -24.11 -7.71
C SER A 92 6.82 -25.32 -8.58
N PRO A 93 6.42 -25.10 -9.85
CA PRO A 93 6.26 -26.17 -10.83
C PRO A 93 7.51 -27.04 -11.01
N ASN A 94 8.70 -26.48 -10.73
CA ASN A 94 9.99 -27.14 -10.87
C ASN A 94 10.40 -27.92 -9.61
N ASN A 95 9.47 -28.12 -8.68
CA ASN A 95 9.72 -28.81 -7.41
C ASN A 95 10.74 -28.09 -6.51
N VAL A 96 10.77 -26.76 -6.54
CA VAL A 96 11.56 -25.93 -5.63
C VAL A 96 10.65 -25.44 -4.50
N LYS A 97 11.00 -25.69 -3.22
CA LYS A 97 10.19 -25.16 -2.11
C LYS A 97 10.27 -23.65 -2.07
N MET A 98 9.16 -22.98 -1.83
CA MET A 98 9.04 -21.54 -1.80
C MET A 98 8.09 -21.10 -0.67
N PRO A 99 8.33 -21.53 0.59
CA PRO A 99 7.39 -21.23 1.65
C PRO A 99 7.22 -19.72 1.84
N LEU A 100 5.97 -19.30 1.97
CA LEU A 100 5.62 -17.96 2.44
C LEU A 100 5.43 -18.04 3.95
N ASN A 101 6.14 -17.19 4.69
CA ASN A 101 5.91 -17.01 6.12
C ASN A 101 5.15 -15.69 6.32
N TYR A 102 3.95 -15.79 6.88
CA TYR A 102 3.15 -14.67 7.33
C TYR A 102 3.18 -14.65 8.86
N ASN A 103 4.02 -13.80 9.44
CA ASN A 103 4.11 -13.65 10.88
C ASN A 103 3.22 -12.51 11.34
N LYS A 104 2.04 -12.86 11.82
CA LYS A 104 1.07 -11.92 12.35
C LYS A 104 1.52 -11.43 13.72
N ALA A 105 1.92 -10.16 13.80
CA ALA A 105 2.55 -9.59 14.98
C ALA A 105 1.54 -8.99 15.96
N THR A 106 0.46 -8.38 15.46
CA THR A 106 -0.62 -7.84 16.30
C THR A 106 -1.96 -8.47 15.94
N ALA A 107 -2.92 -8.37 16.86
CA ALA A 107 -4.27 -8.82 16.59
C ALA A 107 -4.98 -7.82 15.66
N GLY A 108 -5.60 -8.32 14.59
CA GLY A 108 -6.58 -7.55 13.84
C GLY A 108 -7.92 -7.51 14.60
N THR A 109 -8.86 -6.72 14.11
CA THR A 109 -10.23 -6.65 14.67
C THR A 109 -11.25 -7.29 13.70
N GLY A 110 -12.39 -7.72 14.25
CA GLY A 110 -13.47 -8.33 13.45
C GLY A 110 -13.31 -9.82 13.12
N GLY A 111 -12.20 -10.47 13.51
CA GLY A 111 -11.98 -11.90 13.29
C GLY A 111 -11.96 -12.27 11.81
N GLY A 112 -10.86 -11.95 11.11
CA GLY A 112 -10.73 -12.17 9.66
C GLY A 112 -10.00 -13.45 9.29
N SER A 113 -10.21 -13.88 8.05
CA SER A 113 -9.34 -14.85 7.38
C SER A 113 -8.29 -14.11 6.56
N VAL A 114 -7.20 -14.77 6.22
CA VAL A 114 -6.25 -14.29 5.20
C VAL A 114 -6.33 -15.22 3.99
N VAL A 115 -6.42 -14.65 2.79
CA VAL A 115 -6.30 -15.42 1.54
C VAL A 115 -4.88 -15.36 1.06
N PHE A 116 -4.33 -16.52 0.73
CA PHE A 116 -3.01 -16.65 0.14
C PHE A 116 -3.10 -17.27 -1.24
N SER A 117 -2.35 -16.74 -2.19
CA SER A 117 -2.00 -17.43 -3.44
C SER A 117 -0.65 -16.94 -3.93
N THR A 118 -0.04 -17.68 -4.84
CA THR A 118 1.16 -17.23 -5.56
C THR A 118 1.17 -17.82 -6.95
N TYR A 119 1.74 -17.09 -7.90
CA TYR A 119 1.78 -17.52 -9.29
C TYR A 119 2.82 -16.79 -10.11
N ASN A 120 3.29 -17.48 -11.16
CA ASN A 120 4.13 -16.93 -12.20
C ASN A 120 3.48 -17.04 -13.59
N PHE A 121 4.15 -16.49 -14.59
CA PHE A 121 3.73 -16.53 -16.00
C PHE A 121 3.61 -17.93 -16.61
N GLY A 122 4.16 -18.97 -15.98
CA GLY A 122 4.27 -20.33 -16.54
C GLY A 122 2.94 -21.00 -16.91
N SER A 123 1.81 -20.33 -16.68
CA SER A 123 0.48 -20.70 -17.17
C SER A 123 0.05 -20.02 -18.49
N THR A 124 0.83 -19.10 -19.07
CA THR A 124 0.43 -18.24 -20.22
C THR A 124 1.44 -18.09 -21.39
N GLY A 125 2.70 -18.57 -21.30
CA GLY A 125 3.54 -18.91 -22.47
C GLY A 125 4.76 -18.03 -22.83
N ALA A 126 5.97 -18.58 -22.62
CA ALA A 126 7.27 -18.34 -23.30
C ALA A 126 8.08 -17.03 -23.19
N ALA A 127 7.63 -15.93 -22.56
CA ALA A 127 8.51 -14.84 -22.13
C ALA A 127 8.12 -14.36 -20.73
N TRP A 128 9.02 -14.51 -19.77
CA TRP A 128 8.88 -14.04 -18.39
C TRP A 128 8.63 -12.52 -18.36
N ASN A 129 7.36 -12.11 -18.21
CA ASN A 129 6.95 -10.70 -18.30
C ASN A 129 5.71 -10.39 -17.44
N ASN A 130 5.92 -9.95 -16.20
CA ASN A 130 4.91 -9.60 -15.20
C ASN A 130 3.79 -8.70 -15.73
N PHE A 131 4.09 -7.78 -16.66
CA PHE A 131 3.10 -6.89 -17.25
C PHE A 131 1.93 -7.65 -17.92
N LEU A 132 2.18 -8.86 -18.44
CA LEU A 132 1.14 -9.66 -19.12
C LEU A 132 0.25 -10.46 -18.15
N TYR A 133 0.62 -10.57 -16.88
CA TYR A 133 -0.06 -11.42 -15.89
C TYR A 133 -0.17 -10.77 -14.51
N MET A 134 -0.27 -9.45 -14.47
CA MET A 134 -0.45 -8.68 -13.24
C MET A 134 -1.69 -9.17 -12.46
N PRO A 135 -1.66 -9.12 -11.12
CA PRO A 135 -2.85 -9.32 -10.31
C PRO A 135 -3.99 -8.40 -10.76
N SER A 136 -5.23 -8.84 -10.63
CA SER A 136 -6.39 -8.08 -11.08
C SER A 136 -6.59 -6.70 -10.43
N ASP A 137 -5.90 -6.43 -9.32
CA ASP A 137 -5.88 -5.13 -8.64
C ASP A 137 -4.67 -4.25 -8.99
N VAL A 138 -3.69 -4.78 -9.73
CA VAL A 138 -2.49 -4.07 -10.19
C VAL A 138 -2.75 -3.52 -11.59
N THR A 139 -2.54 -2.22 -11.77
CA THR A 139 -2.81 -1.55 -13.05
C THR A 139 -1.59 -1.41 -13.96
N HIS A 140 -0.38 -1.41 -13.41
CA HIS A 140 0.84 -1.18 -14.18
C HIS A 140 2.08 -1.83 -13.54
N MET A 141 3.16 -1.94 -14.31
CA MET A 141 4.47 -2.43 -13.91
C MET A 141 5.57 -1.52 -14.48
N ASN A 142 5.37 -0.20 -14.48
CA ASN A 142 6.22 0.75 -15.21
C ASN A 142 7.71 0.65 -14.83
N ASP A 143 8.60 0.76 -15.81
CA ASP A 143 10.06 0.81 -15.64
C ASP A 143 10.50 2.26 -15.47
N LEU A 144 10.96 2.55 -14.25
CA LEU A 144 11.51 3.84 -13.89
C LEU A 144 12.70 4.25 -14.74
N THR A 145 13.61 3.32 -15.03
CA THR A 145 14.91 3.62 -15.63
C THR A 145 14.79 3.84 -17.13
N THR A 146 13.81 3.20 -17.79
CA THR A 146 13.62 3.32 -19.25
C THR A 146 12.39 4.14 -19.65
N GLY A 147 11.46 4.43 -18.74
CA GLY A 147 10.18 5.09 -19.04
C GLY A 147 9.19 4.19 -19.80
N LEU A 148 9.49 2.90 -19.95
CA LEU A 148 8.62 1.92 -20.59
C LEU A 148 7.57 1.42 -19.60
N PRO A 149 6.38 0.97 -20.05
CA PRO A 149 5.32 0.49 -19.16
C PRO A 149 5.62 -0.86 -18.48
N ASN A 150 6.84 -1.37 -18.65
CA ASN A 150 7.20 -2.74 -18.31
C ASN A 150 8.61 -2.82 -17.69
N ASN A 151 8.65 -3.00 -16.37
CA ASN A 151 9.84 -3.23 -15.56
C ASN A 151 10.00 -4.69 -15.16
N SER A 152 9.36 -5.62 -15.87
CA SER A 152 9.41 -7.04 -15.51
C SER A 152 10.85 -7.56 -15.45
N ASP A 153 11.75 -6.98 -16.23
CA ASP A 153 13.18 -7.32 -16.19
C ASP A 153 13.83 -7.02 -14.83
N ASN A 154 13.30 -6.11 -14.01
CA ASN A 154 13.85 -5.80 -12.68
C ASN A 154 12.97 -6.33 -11.54
N VAL A 155 12.06 -7.25 -11.84
CA VAL A 155 11.11 -7.81 -10.87
C VAL A 155 11.14 -9.32 -10.96
N VAL A 156 11.06 -10.02 -9.82
CA VAL A 156 10.88 -11.48 -9.80
C VAL A 156 9.60 -11.81 -10.55
N ASP A 157 9.65 -12.83 -11.39
CA ASP A 157 8.54 -13.29 -12.21
C ASP A 157 7.48 -14.04 -11.39
N ARG A 158 7.02 -13.46 -10.28
CA ARG A 158 6.05 -14.06 -9.38
C ARG A 158 5.36 -12.98 -8.57
N PHE A 159 4.06 -13.16 -8.41
CA PHE A 159 3.27 -12.40 -7.45
C PHE A 159 2.87 -13.27 -6.25
N TRP A 160 2.70 -12.62 -5.11
CA TRP A 160 2.07 -13.18 -3.92
C TRP A 160 0.83 -12.37 -3.59
N ILE A 161 -0.29 -13.07 -3.48
CA ILE A 161 -1.53 -12.51 -2.97
C ILE A 161 -1.61 -12.82 -1.49
N ILE A 162 -1.70 -11.77 -0.67
CA ILE A 162 -1.86 -11.86 0.78
C ILE A 162 -3.00 -10.93 1.17
N ASP A 163 -4.23 -11.42 1.02
CA ASP A 163 -5.43 -10.61 1.14
C ASP A 163 -6.02 -10.73 2.55
N THR A 164 -5.90 -9.66 3.33
CA THR A 164 -6.52 -9.52 4.66
C THR A 164 -7.91 -8.87 4.59
N GLN A 165 -8.35 -8.46 3.40
CA GLN A 165 -9.61 -7.74 3.17
C GLN A 165 -10.51 -8.40 2.13
N HIS A 166 -10.28 -9.68 1.82
CA HIS A 166 -11.08 -10.39 0.84
C HIS A 166 -12.58 -10.30 1.19
N PRO A 167 -13.47 -10.00 0.22
CA PRO A 167 -14.89 -9.78 0.48
C PRO A 167 -15.55 -10.91 1.27
N GLY A 168 -16.30 -10.56 2.31
CA GLY A 168 -17.00 -11.52 3.17
C GLY A 168 -16.14 -12.25 4.21
N MET A 169 -14.85 -11.94 4.30
CA MET A 169 -13.90 -12.58 5.22
C MET A 169 -12.78 -11.64 5.69
N ALA A 170 -12.96 -10.34 5.46
CA ALA A 170 -12.05 -9.26 5.79
C ALA A 170 -11.87 -9.06 7.29
N TYR A 171 -10.67 -8.62 7.68
CA TYR A 171 -10.49 -7.92 8.95
C TYR A 171 -11.10 -6.52 8.86
N ALA A 172 -11.70 -6.05 9.96
CA ALA A 172 -12.16 -4.66 10.08
C ALA A 172 -10.96 -3.71 10.24
N THR A 173 -10.02 -4.08 11.10
CA THR A 173 -8.68 -3.48 11.19
C THR A 173 -7.66 -4.56 10.90
N LYS A 174 -6.84 -4.33 9.87
CA LYS A 174 -5.79 -5.26 9.45
C LYS A 174 -4.77 -5.43 10.59
N PRO A 175 -4.28 -6.66 10.85
CA PRO A 175 -3.18 -6.87 11.77
C PRO A 175 -1.86 -6.33 11.20
N ASP A 176 -0.94 -5.96 12.08
CA ASP A 176 0.45 -5.77 11.69
C ASP A 176 1.11 -7.12 11.48
N ALA A 177 2.02 -7.20 10.52
CA ALA A 177 2.69 -8.45 10.19
C ALA A 177 4.10 -8.25 9.66
N SER A 178 4.92 -9.28 9.78
CA SER A 178 6.17 -9.41 9.05
C SER A 178 6.05 -10.54 8.03
N LEU A 179 6.75 -10.42 6.91
CA LEU A 179 6.68 -11.34 5.79
C LEU A 179 8.07 -11.92 5.52
N LEU A 180 8.13 -13.20 5.18
CA LEU A 180 9.34 -13.79 4.58
C LEU A 180 8.91 -14.51 3.31
N PHE A 181 9.34 -13.93 2.19
CA PHE A 181 9.15 -14.46 0.85
C PHE A 181 10.30 -15.41 0.52
N THR A 182 9.97 -16.55 -0.08
CA THR A 182 10.93 -17.46 -0.71
C THR A 182 10.52 -17.63 -2.16
N TYR A 183 11.48 -17.60 -3.09
CA TYR A 183 11.20 -17.78 -4.53
C TYR A 183 12.18 -18.75 -5.18
N ASP A 184 11.77 -19.32 -6.31
CA ASP A 184 12.58 -20.20 -7.15
C ASP A 184 13.54 -19.35 -7.95
N ALA A 185 14.83 -19.70 -7.97
CA ALA A 185 15.83 -19.00 -8.76
C ALA A 185 15.51 -18.98 -10.26
N GLN A 186 14.63 -19.88 -10.74
CA GLN A 186 14.10 -19.85 -12.11
C GLN A 186 13.07 -18.75 -12.37
N ASP A 187 12.43 -18.20 -11.33
CA ASP A 187 11.54 -17.03 -11.45
C ASP A 187 12.35 -15.72 -11.70
N VAL A 188 13.65 -15.80 -11.95
CA VAL A 188 14.52 -14.68 -12.38
C VAL A 188 15.47 -15.12 -13.51
N THR A 189 15.00 -15.97 -14.43
CA THR A 189 15.84 -16.50 -15.53
C THR A 189 15.49 -15.90 -16.89
N ALA A 190 16.46 -15.93 -17.82
CA ALA A 190 16.37 -15.58 -19.24
C ALA A 190 15.43 -14.40 -19.58
N GLY A 191 16.00 -13.18 -19.62
CA GLY A 191 15.25 -11.94 -19.89
C GLY A 191 15.20 -11.02 -18.65
N ASN A 192 15.36 -11.58 -17.46
CA ASN A 192 15.42 -10.84 -16.20
C ASN A 192 16.83 -10.24 -15.95
N ALA A 193 16.88 -8.98 -15.55
CA ALA A 193 18.08 -8.24 -15.13
C ALA A 193 18.49 -8.53 -13.66
N ILE A 194 17.57 -9.07 -12.84
CA ILE A 194 17.89 -9.58 -11.50
C ILE A 194 18.85 -10.76 -11.63
N ASN A 195 20.09 -10.59 -11.18
CA ASN A 195 21.07 -11.66 -11.18
C ASN A 195 21.23 -12.29 -9.78
N GLY A 196 22.12 -13.30 -9.66
CA GLY A 196 22.41 -14.01 -8.41
C GLY A 196 22.86 -13.16 -7.22
N LEU A 197 23.19 -11.89 -7.46
CA LEU A 197 23.79 -10.95 -6.50
C LEU A 197 22.94 -9.69 -6.27
N SER A 198 21.86 -9.49 -7.03
CA SER A 198 20.95 -8.34 -6.87
C SER A 198 20.24 -8.39 -5.51
N PRO A 199 20.43 -7.39 -4.62
CA PRO A 199 19.61 -7.26 -3.43
C PRO A 199 18.17 -6.93 -3.85
N LEU A 200 17.19 -7.65 -3.30
CA LEU A 200 15.78 -7.44 -3.59
C LEU A 200 15.04 -6.79 -2.41
N ASN A 201 14.03 -5.99 -2.73
CA ASN A 201 13.01 -5.53 -1.80
C ASN A 201 11.65 -6.11 -2.18
N ALA A 202 10.75 -6.29 -1.20
CA ALA A 202 9.35 -6.53 -1.55
C ALA A 202 8.62 -5.19 -1.70
N GLN A 203 7.82 -5.11 -2.75
CA GLN A 203 6.93 -3.99 -3.01
C GLN A 203 5.49 -4.48 -2.96
N ARG A 204 4.60 -3.61 -2.46
CA ARG A 204 3.16 -3.81 -2.48
C ARG A 204 2.52 -2.82 -3.43
N PHE A 205 1.43 -3.21 -4.09
CA PHE A 205 0.62 -2.27 -4.86
C PHE A 205 -0.41 -1.59 -3.96
N ASN A 206 -0.35 -0.26 -3.88
CA ASN A 206 -1.36 0.52 -3.19
C ASN A 206 -2.57 0.70 -4.11
N THR A 207 -3.64 -0.05 -3.89
CA THR A 207 -4.87 0.08 -4.68
C THR A 207 -5.64 1.38 -4.40
N GLY A 208 -5.43 2.02 -3.24
CA GLY A 208 -6.03 3.32 -2.94
C GLY A 208 -5.38 4.47 -3.72
N LEU A 209 -4.05 4.40 -3.89
CA LEU A 209 -3.26 5.42 -4.59
C LEU A 209 -2.81 5.00 -6.00
N GLN A 210 -3.18 3.79 -6.43
CA GLN A 210 -2.83 3.19 -7.72
C GLN A 210 -1.32 3.25 -8.02
N LYS A 211 -0.46 2.93 -7.05
CA LYS A 211 1.00 3.05 -7.21
C LYS A 211 1.78 1.94 -6.52
N TRP A 212 2.99 1.71 -7.04
CA TRP A 212 4.06 0.98 -6.35
C TRP A 212 4.94 1.93 -5.54
N GLY A 213 5.90 1.38 -4.80
CA GLY A 213 7.03 2.14 -4.23
C GLY A 213 6.68 3.16 -3.13
N ASP A 214 5.41 3.36 -2.80
CA ASP A 214 4.95 4.25 -1.72
C ASP A 214 5.23 3.68 -0.32
N PHE A 215 5.65 2.42 -0.27
CA PHE A 215 6.06 1.71 0.93
C PHE A 215 7.41 1.03 0.67
N LEU A 216 8.48 1.60 1.24
CA LEU A 216 9.86 1.11 1.12
C LEU A 216 10.41 0.70 2.49
N PRO A 217 9.91 -0.40 3.09
CA PRO A 217 10.51 -0.93 4.30
C PRO A 217 11.93 -1.41 3.99
N ALA A 218 12.84 -1.24 4.96
CA ALA A 218 14.13 -1.92 4.89
C ALA A 218 13.86 -3.42 4.70
N CYS A 219 14.56 -4.08 3.77
CA CYS A 219 14.42 -5.51 3.50
C CYS A 219 15.75 -6.21 3.79
N LEU A 220 15.70 -7.42 4.34
CA LEU A 220 16.88 -8.28 4.43
C LEU A 220 16.81 -9.31 3.31
N TRP A 221 17.68 -9.17 2.31
CA TRP A 221 17.87 -10.16 1.26
C TRP A 221 18.98 -11.13 1.66
N THR A 222 18.74 -12.42 1.44
CA THR A 222 19.75 -13.45 1.69
C THR A 222 19.68 -14.50 0.59
N ASN A 223 20.83 -14.78 -0.02
CA ASN A 223 21.00 -15.92 -0.89
C ASN A 223 21.25 -17.16 -0.01
N ILE A 224 20.31 -18.09 -0.01
CA ILE A 224 20.38 -19.31 0.82
C ILE A 224 21.24 -20.41 0.14
N GLY A 225 21.70 -20.18 -1.10
CA GLY A 225 22.36 -21.20 -1.92
C GLY A 225 21.36 -22.19 -2.52
N GLY A 226 21.75 -22.85 -3.63
CA GLY A 226 20.85 -23.74 -4.37
C GLY A 226 19.82 -22.98 -5.23
N GLN A 227 18.64 -23.59 -5.45
CA GLN A 227 17.57 -23.03 -6.28
C GLN A 227 16.64 -22.05 -5.51
N GLN A 228 16.93 -21.72 -4.24
CA GLN A 228 16.06 -20.92 -3.38
C GLN A 228 16.69 -19.61 -2.93
N ARG A 229 15.87 -18.56 -2.83
CA ARG A 229 16.28 -17.24 -2.36
C ARG A 229 15.21 -16.62 -1.48
N THR A 230 15.59 -15.77 -0.52
CA THR A 230 14.66 -15.20 0.46
C THR A 230 14.76 -13.69 0.63
N VAL A 231 13.60 -13.07 0.88
CA VAL A 231 13.46 -11.65 1.25
C VAL A 231 12.61 -11.55 2.51
N SER A 232 13.17 -10.99 3.58
CA SER A 232 12.46 -10.75 4.84
C SER A 232 12.05 -9.29 4.99
N LEU A 233 10.83 -9.06 5.47
CA LEU A 233 10.25 -7.75 5.66
C LEU A 233 9.56 -7.58 7.02
N PRO A 234 9.81 -6.47 7.72
CA PRO A 234 10.91 -5.53 7.48
C PRO A 234 12.27 -6.13 7.90
N ALA A 235 13.37 -5.46 7.58
CA ALA A 235 14.71 -5.84 8.02
C ALA A 235 14.79 -5.66 9.55
N GLY A 236 15.08 -6.74 10.28
CA GLY A 236 15.15 -6.72 11.74
C GLY A 236 13.77 -6.86 12.42
N PRO A 237 13.61 -6.40 13.67
CA PRO A 237 12.44 -6.70 14.50
C PRO A 237 11.17 -5.87 14.19
N GLY A 238 11.15 -5.10 13.11
CA GLY A 238 10.00 -4.26 12.77
C GLY A 238 8.78 -5.05 12.27
N VAL A 239 7.67 -4.35 12.03
CA VAL A 239 6.46 -4.91 11.41
C VAL A 239 5.93 -3.96 10.33
N ILE A 240 5.20 -4.52 9.35
CA ILE A 240 4.38 -3.76 8.41
C ILE A 240 3.09 -3.40 9.16
N GLY A 241 2.80 -2.10 9.28
CA GLY A 241 1.57 -1.63 9.89
C GLY A 241 0.34 -2.08 9.09
N GLY A 242 -0.75 -2.41 9.77
CA GLY A 242 -1.97 -2.87 9.12
C GLY A 242 -2.48 -1.90 8.04
N ALA A 243 -2.37 -0.58 8.25
CA ALA A 243 -2.73 0.44 7.27
C ALA A 243 -1.93 0.32 5.96
N ASP A 244 -0.67 -0.10 6.05
CA ASP A 244 0.24 -0.32 4.93
C ASP A 244 0.19 -1.75 4.39
N PHE A 245 -0.72 -2.60 4.85
CA PHE A 245 -0.80 -3.99 4.40
C PHE A 245 -1.78 -4.13 3.24
N PHE A 246 -1.28 -4.17 2.01
CA PHE A 246 -2.09 -4.35 0.79
C PHE A 246 -2.01 -5.80 0.26
N ARG A 247 -2.88 -6.10 -0.71
CA ARG A 247 -3.14 -7.45 -1.20
C ARG A 247 -1.98 -8.02 -2.03
N SER A 248 -1.52 -7.25 -3.01
CA SER A 248 -0.63 -7.75 -4.06
C SER A 248 0.82 -7.35 -3.82
N TRP A 249 1.69 -8.35 -3.78
CA TRP A 249 3.12 -8.20 -3.51
C TRP A 249 3.97 -8.80 -4.62
N THR A 250 5.11 -8.17 -4.89
CA THR A 250 6.19 -8.71 -5.72
C THR A 250 7.55 -8.36 -5.11
N LEU A 251 8.63 -8.90 -5.69
CA LEU A 251 10.01 -8.60 -5.29
C LEU A 251 10.73 -7.89 -6.44
N SER A 252 11.27 -6.70 -6.21
CA SER A 252 12.02 -5.94 -7.23
C SER A 252 13.50 -5.80 -6.87
N ASP A 253 14.33 -5.53 -7.87
CA ASP A 253 15.71 -5.12 -7.66
C ASP A 253 15.77 -3.82 -6.85
N LEU A 254 16.56 -3.79 -5.78
CA LEU A 254 16.67 -2.61 -4.91
C LEU A 254 17.24 -1.39 -5.66
N GLY A 255 18.05 -1.61 -6.69
CA GLY A 255 18.60 -0.55 -7.55
C GLY A 255 17.66 -0.10 -8.66
N ASN A 256 16.64 -0.89 -8.99
CA ASN A 256 15.65 -0.59 -10.03
C ASN A 256 14.21 -0.97 -9.60
N PRO A 257 13.69 -0.39 -8.50
CA PRO A 257 12.36 -0.72 -7.99
C PRO A 257 11.24 -0.21 -8.93
N LEU A 258 10.00 -0.67 -8.75
CA LEU A 258 8.84 -0.09 -9.44
C LEU A 258 8.55 1.35 -8.92
N PRO A 259 8.10 2.29 -9.80
CA PRO A 259 8.01 3.74 -9.57
C PRO A 259 7.11 4.25 -8.45
N VAL A 260 7.42 5.48 -8.02
CA VAL A 260 6.51 6.43 -7.36
C VAL A 260 6.31 7.63 -8.30
N GLU A 261 5.12 7.85 -8.86
CA GLU A 261 4.93 8.82 -9.96
C GLU A 261 5.05 10.30 -9.52
N LEU A 262 4.30 10.75 -8.50
CA LEU A 262 4.45 12.06 -7.86
C LEU A 262 5.13 11.91 -6.48
N VAL A 263 6.29 12.53 -6.31
CA VAL A 263 7.14 12.38 -5.11
C VAL A 263 6.82 13.43 -4.05
N SER A 264 6.57 14.68 -4.46
CA SER A 264 6.26 15.76 -3.52
C SER A 264 5.46 16.88 -4.17
N LEU A 265 4.66 17.59 -3.38
CA LEU A 265 4.03 18.87 -3.72
C LEU A 265 4.10 19.77 -2.49
N LYS A 266 4.51 21.04 -2.66
CA LYS A 266 4.66 22.03 -1.60
C LYS A 266 4.38 23.43 -2.11
N GLY A 267 3.84 24.30 -1.27
CA GLY A 267 3.72 25.74 -1.56
C GLY A 267 4.39 26.58 -0.50
N ASP A 268 5.35 27.43 -0.88
CA ASP A 268 6.09 28.31 0.01
C ASP A 268 5.88 29.78 -0.37
N CYS A 269 5.93 30.69 0.61
CA CYS A 269 5.96 32.12 0.30
C CYS A 269 7.41 32.60 0.13
N GLU A 270 7.73 33.18 -1.03
CA GLU A 270 9.03 33.76 -1.33
C GLU A 270 8.87 35.16 -1.92
N ASN A 271 9.49 36.16 -1.28
CA ASN A 271 9.45 37.56 -1.72
C ASN A 271 8.04 38.10 -1.96
N GLY A 272 7.06 37.67 -1.16
CA GLY A 272 5.66 38.08 -1.27
C GLY A 272 4.87 37.37 -2.37
N ARG A 273 5.40 36.31 -2.98
CA ARG A 273 4.72 35.48 -3.98
C ARG A 273 4.69 34.01 -3.54
N VAL A 274 3.60 33.32 -3.84
CA VAL A 274 3.50 31.89 -3.54
C VAL A 274 4.22 31.13 -4.64
N VAL A 275 5.18 30.28 -4.25
CA VAL A 275 5.91 29.39 -5.14
C VAL A 275 5.49 27.96 -4.85
N ILE A 276 4.83 27.34 -5.81
CA ILE A 276 4.44 25.93 -5.78
C ILE A 276 5.57 25.12 -6.38
N ARG A 277 6.07 24.12 -5.66
CA ARG A 277 7.11 23.20 -6.11
C ARG A 277 6.65 21.77 -5.99
N TRP A 278 6.97 20.98 -7.00
CA TRP A 278 6.71 19.55 -6.98
C TRP A 278 7.85 18.79 -7.64
N SER A 279 7.87 17.50 -7.37
CA SER A 279 8.79 16.58 -8.04
C SER A 279 8.09 15.30 -8.45
N THR A 280 8.46 14.80 -9.62
CA THR A 280 8.06 13.49 -10.15
C THR A 280 9.27 12.58 -10.16
N ALA A 281 9.15 11.31 -9.77
CA ALA A 281 10.28 10.38 -9.90
C ALA A 281 10.46 9.93 -11.35
N SER A 282 9.35 9.92 -12.10
CA SER A 282 9.26 9.57 -13.51
C SER A 282 7.96 10.12 -14.09
N GLU A 283 7.92 10.30 -15.39
CA GLU A 283 6.74 10.72 -16.14
C GLU A 283 6.55 9.79 -17.34
N GLN A 284 5.33 9.40 -17.65
CA GLN A 284 5.02 8.60 -18.84
C GLN A 284 3.82 9.20 -19.55
N ASN A 285 3.99 9.52 -20.84
CA ASN A 285 3.02 10.23 -21.68
C ASN A 285 2.46 11.53 -21.07
N ASN A 286 3.13 12.13 -20.10
CA ASN A 286 2.68 13.33 -19.43
C ASN A 286 2.87 14.54 -20.36
N ASP A 287 1.77 15.09 -20.85
CA ASP A 287 1.77 16.28 -21.70
C ASP A 287 2.04 17.52 -20.85
N PHE A 288 1.28 17.70 -19.77
CA PHE A 288 1.44 18.85 -18.87
C PHE A 288 0.80 18.68 -17.49
N PHE A 289 1.23 19.52 -16.57
CA PHE A 289 0.57 19.77 -15.30
C PHE A 289 -0.25 21.07 -15.37
N LEU A 290 -1.53 20.99 -15.04
CA LEU A 290 -2.30 22.18 -14.66
C LEU A 290 -2.07 22.46 -13.19
N VAL A 291 -1.71 23.70 -12.88
CA VAL A 291 -1.70 24.21 -11.51
C VAL A 291 -3.06 24.83 -11.27
N GLU A 292 -3.83 24.22 -10.37
CA GLU A 292 -5.14 24.73 -9.99
C GLU A 292 -5.10 25.39 -8.62
N LYS A 293 -5.87 26.46 -8.50
CA LYS A 293 -6.02 27.26 -7.28
C LYS A 293 -7.47 27.29 -6.86
N SER A 294 -7.69 27.20 -5.56
CA SER A 294 -8.98 27.43 -4.94
C SER A 294 -8.84 28.37 -3.74
N MET A 295 -9.84 29.20 -3.50
CA MET A 295 -9.92 30.03 -2.29
C MET A 295 -10.73 29.36 -1.18
N ASP A 296 -11.53 28.35 -1.51
CA ASP A 296 -12.47 27.68 -0.62
C ASP A 296 -12.29 26.14 -0.55
N ASN A 297 -11.35 25.60 -1.32
CA ASN A 297 -11.09 24.17 -1.51
C ASN A 297 -12.24 23.40 -2.19
N VAL A 298 -13.18 24.11 -2.82
CA VAL A 298 -14.37 23.56 -3.48
C VAL A 298 -14.36 23.92 -4.96
N GLU A 299 -14.27 25.21 -5.26
CA GLU A 299 -14.19 25.72 -6.63
C GLU A 299 -12.72 25.89 -7.03
N TRP A 300 -12.31 25.17 -8.08
CA TRP A 300 -10.93 25.15 -8.57
C TRP A 300 -10.84 25.88 -9.90
N ASN A 301 -9.84 26.74 -10.02
CA ASN A 301 -9.53 27.47 -11.24
C ASN A 301 -8.10 27.16 -11.65
N THR A 302 -7.88 26.81 -12.91
CA THR A 302 -6.53 26.71 -13.47
C THR A 302 -5.87 28.08 -13.49
N ILE A 303 -4.72 28.19 -12.83
CA ILE A 303 -3.92 29.43 -12.78
C ILE A 303 -2.66 29.35 -13.65
N GLY A 304 -2.31 28.16 -14.12
CA GLY A 304 -1.20 27.98 -15.05
C GLY A 304 -1.06 26.55 -15.53
N THR A 305 -0.24 26.40 -16.54
CA THR A 305 0.16 25.12 -17.11
C THR A 305 1.68 25.06 -17.12
N VAL A 306 2.22 23.92 -16.72
CA VAL A 306 3.66 23.63 -16.80
C VAL A 306 3.83 22.37 -17.60
N ASP A 307 4.57 22.46 -18.70
CA ASP A 307 4.81 21.34 -19.60
C ASP A 307 5.43 20.17 -18.83
N GLY A 308 4.90 18.98 -19.09
CA GLY A 308 5.47 17.72 -18.65
C GLY A 308 6.72 17.42 -19.46
N ALA A 309 7.48 16.42 -19.03
CA ALA A 309 8.62 15.94 -19.79
C ALA A 309 8.22 15.02 -20.96
N GLY A 310 6.92 14.73 -21.14
CA GLY A 310 6.43 13.67 -22.02
C GLY A 310 6.75 12.31 -21.43
N ASN A 311 8.03 11.93 -21.47
CA ASN A 311 8.54 10.75 -20.80
C ASN A 311 9.81 11.10 -20.03
N SER A 312 9.87 10.75 -18.75
CA SER A 312 11.05 10.91 -17.90
C SER A 312 11.27 9.67 -17.06
N ALA A 313 12.53 9.25 -16.98
CA ALA A 313 13.02 8.14 -16.18
C ALA A 313 13.77 8.58 -14.92
N GLY A 314 13.73 9.88 -14.60
CA GLY A 314 14.49 10.44 -13.48
C GLY A 314 13.74 11.54 -12.75
N LEU A 315 14.22 11.85 -11.54
CA LEU A 315 13.63 12.89 -10.69
C LEU A 315 13.62 14.24 -11.41
N LEU A 316 12.43 14.75 -11.70
CA LEU A 316 12.24 16.08 -12.25
C LEU A 316 11.64 16.98 -11.19
N ASN A 317 12.13 18.22 -11.16
CA ASN A 317 11.68 19.24 -10.23
C ASN A 317 11.04 20.36 -11.04
N TYR A 318 9.85 20.75 -10.61
CA TYR A 318 9.07 21.78 -11.25
C TYR A 318 8.75 22.88 -10.25
N ALA A 319 8.49 24.06 -10.77
CA ALA A 319 8.03 25.18 -9.98
C ALA A 319 7.04 26.02 -10.78
N PHE A 320 6.06 26.56 -10.08
CA PHE A 320 5.12 27.54 -10.59
C PHE A 320 4.99 28.69 -9.59
N VAL A 321 4.98 29.93 -10.10
CA VAL A 321 4.86 31.13 -9.27
C VAL A 321 3.47 31.73 -9.45
N ASP A 322 2.74 31.84 -8.34
CA ASP A 322 1.46 32.54 -8.29
C ASP A 322 1.68 33.98 -7.81
N ASP A 323 1.83 34.88 -8.77
CA ASP A 323 2.02 36.33 -8.55
C ASP A 323 0.77 37.04 -7.99
N ALA A 324 -0.40 36.39 -8.05
CA ALA A 324 -1.67 36.98 -7.60
C ALA A 324 -2.02 36.61 -6.15
N SER A 325 -1.23 35.74 -5.50
CA SER A 325 -1.56 35.22 -4.17
C SER A 325 -0.91 35.97 -3.03
N ASN A 326 -1.57 37.05 -2.64
CA ASN A 326 -1.23 37.77 -1.41
C ASN A 326 -1.94 37.14 -0.19
N THR A 327 -2.84 36.18 -0.37
CA THR A 327 -3.65 35.59 0.70
C THR A 327 -3.59 34.08 0.62
N LEU A 328 -4.00 33.38 1.68
CA LEU A 328 -4.04 31.92 1.61
C LEU A 328 -4.97 31.44 0.50
N ALA A 329 -4.46 30.51 -0.28
CA ALA A 329 -5.17 29.70 -1.24
C ALA A 329 -4.75 28.23 -1.12
N TYR A 330 -5.54 27.35 -1.72
CA TYR A 330 -5.25 25.93 -1.88
C TYR A 330 -4.79 25.67 -3.30
N TYR A 331 -3.85 24.74 -3.45
CA TYR A 331 -3.22 24.39 -4.70
C TYR A 331 -3.22 22.88 -4.88
N ARG A 332 -3.46 22.43 -6.10
CA ARG A 332 -3.28 21.03 -6.52
C ARG A 332 -2.76 21.00 -7.95
N LEU A 333 -2.25 19.84 -8.35
CA LEU A 333 -1.85 19.56 -9.71
C LEU A 333 -2.89 18.67 -10.37
N VAL A 334 -3.20 18.96 -11.64
CA VAL A 334 -3.85 18.01 -12.53
C VAL A 334 -2.84 17.62 -13.59
N GLN A 335 -2.33 16.40 -13.50
CA GLN A 335 -1.47 15.83 -14.53
C GLN A 335 -2.35 15.40 -15.71
N THR A 336 -1.97 15.77 -16.93
CA THR A 336 -2.69 15.44 -18.15
C THR A 336 -1.77 14.73 -19.13
N ASP A 337 -2.18 13.55 -19.58
CA ASP A 337 -1.43 12.77 -20.56
C ASP A 337 -1.77 13.21 -21.99
N PHE A 338 -0.95 12.84 -22.98
CA PHE A 338 -1.17 13.17 -24.40
C PHE A 338 -2.51 12.66 -24.97
N ASP A 339 -3.11 11.64 -24.35
CA ASP A 339 -4.42 11.11 -24.74
C ASP A 339 -5.60 11.82 -24.05
N GLY A 340 -5.31 12.81 -23.19
CA GLY A 340 -6.28 13.59 -22.43
C GLY A 340 -6.71 12.96 -21.11
N THR A 341 -6.12 11.82 -20.70
CA THR A 341 -6.34 11.25 -19.37
C THR A 341 -5.79 12.18 -18.30
N THR A 342 -6.53 12.33 -17.19
CA THR A 342 -6.14 13.24 -16.11
C THR A 342 -6.08 12.55 -14.76
N SER A 343 -5.10 12.94 -13.94
CA SER A 343 -5.00 12.54 -12.53
C SER A 343 -4.78 13.78 -11.66
N VAL A 344 -5.31 13.76 -10.43
CA VAL A 344 -5.28 14.90 -9.52
C VAL A 344 -4.40 14.56 -8.33
N SER A 345 -3.47 15.46 -7.98
CA SER A 345 -2.61 15.30 -6.81
C SER A 345 -3.33 15.56 -5.49
N ASP A 346 -2.62 15.34 -4.39
CA ASP A 346 -2.98 15.92 -3.09
C ASP A 346 -3.03 17.46 -3.13
N VAL A 347 -3.68 18.06 -2.13
CA VAL A 347 -3.84 19.52 -2.00
C VAL A 347 -2.86 20.09 -0.98
N VAL A 348 -2.24 21.23 -1.32
CA VAL A 348 -1.42 22.04 -0.40
C VAL A 348 -2.00 23.43 -0.21
N ALA A 349 -1.84 24.02 0.97
CA ALA A 349 -2.29 25.38 1.25
C ALA A 349 -1.09 26.32 1.42
N SER A 350 -1.13 27.48 0.77
CA SER A 350 -0.04 28.47 0.83
C SER A 350 -0.53 29.91 0.59
N GLY A 351 0.23 30.91 1.02
CA GLY A 351 -0.14 32.33 0.98
C GLY A 351 0.97 33.23 1.52
N CYS A 352 1.06 34.46 1.02
CA CYS A 352 2.18 35.37 1.32
C CYS A 352 1.92 36.53 2.26
N ASN A 353 0.68 36.94 2.43
CA ASN A 353 0.32 37.99 3.37
C ASN A 353 -0.61 37.38 4.41
N THR A 354 -0.14 37.41 5.66
CA THR A 354 -1.00 37.25 6.81
C THR A 354 -1.69 38.62 6.96
N GLN A 355 -3.01 38.70 6.81
CA GLN A 355 -3.68 39.93 7.24
C GLN A 355 -3.32 40.12 8.72
N GLY A 356 -2.69 41.24 9.06
CA GLY A 356 -2.04 41.42 10.36
C GLY A 356 -2.85 40.85 11.53
N GLY A 357 -2.17 40.13 12.42
CA GLY A 357 -2.80 39.31 13.45
C GLY A 357 -2.66 37.81 13.17
N ILE A 358 -3.56 37.02 13.76
CA ILE A 358 -3.56 35.57 13.69
C ILE A 358 -4.93 35.04 13.26
N SER A 359 -4.97 34.04 12.38
CA SER A 359 -6.21 33.41 11.93
C SER A 359 -6.04 31.92 11.65
N ILE A 360 -7.10 31.14 11.88
CA ILE A 360 -7.18 29.76 11.37
C ILE A 360 -7.65 29.86 9.91
N VAL A 361 -6.74 29.57 9.00
CA VAL A 361 -6.88 29.90 7.57
C VAL A 361 -7.49 28.77 6.77
N SER A 362 -7.29 27.54 7.22
CA SER A 362 -7.97 26.37 6.71
C SER A 362 -7.96 25.26 7.74
N ALA A 363 -8.89 24.34 7.57
CA ALA A 363 -8.81 23.05 8.20
C ALA A 363 -9.45 22.02 7.29
N TRP A 364 -8.80 20.88 7.10
CA TRP A 364 -9.29 19.82 6.23
C TRP A 364 -8.98 18.45 6.81
N ASP A 365 -9.88 17.53 6.50
CA ASP A 365 -9.72 16.13 6.83
C ASP A 365 -8.70 15.49 5.89
N ALA A 366 -7.68 14.85 6.45
CA ALA A 366 -6.63 14.13 5.73
C ALA A 366 -6.51 12.70 6.26
N GLY A 367 -7.64 12.00 6.34
CA GLY A 367 -7.70 10.60 6.76
C GLY A 367 -7.62 10.47 8.27
N ASP A 368 -6.49 10.01 8.80
CA ASP A 368 -6.31 9.81 10.25
C ASP A 368 -5.95 11.11 11.00
N VAL A 369 -5.66 12.18 10.26
CA VAL A 369 -5.30 13.49 10.82
C VAL A 369 -6.19 14.59 10.25
N LEU A 370 -6.54 15.53 11.11
CA LEU A 370 -7.10 16.82 10.75
C LEU A 370 -5.95 17.83 10.67
N ASN A 371 -5.74 18.39 9.49
CA ASN A 371 -4.77 19.45 9.29
C ASN A 371 -5.43 20.79 9.55
N VAL A 372 -4.73 21.66 10.29
CA VAL A 372 -5.18 23.02 10.60
C VAL A 372 -4.08 23.99 10.17
N MET A 373 -4.35 24.79 9.14
CA MET A 373 -3.42 25.84 8.71
C MET A 373 -3.70 27.12 9.48
N VAL A 374 -2.67 27.68 10.08
CA VAL A 374 -2.73 28.91 10.87
C VAL A 374 -1.81 29.94 10.25
N SER A 375 -2.31 31.15 10.08
CA SER A 375 -1.54 32.30 9.61
C SER A 375 -1.35 33.24 10.79
N SER A 376 -0.11 33.65 11.03
CA SER A 376 0.25 34.56 12.10
C SER A 376 1.27 35.60 11.64
N SER A 377 1.14 36.85 12.09
CA SER A 377 2.14 37.91 11.86
C SER A 377 3.33 37.86 12.83
N ASP A 378 3.25 37.05 13.87
CA ASP A 378 4.23 36.91 14.96
C ASP A 378 4.30 35.46 15.47
N GLU A 379 5.43 35.10 16.07
CA GLU A 379 5.57 33.79 16.72
C GLU A 379 4.79 33.76 18.05
N GLN A 380 3.96 32.75 18.24
CA GLN A 380 3.15 32.62 19.45
C GLN A 380 2.78 31.17 19.76
N VAL A 381 2.42 30.92 21.02
CA VAL A 381 2.00 29.60 21.50
C VAL A 381 0.51 29.64 21.83
N ARG A 382 -0.24 28.62 21.36
CA ARG A 382 -1.69 28.48 21.60
C ARG A 382 -2.07 27.04 21.90
N ASP A 383 -3.10 26.85 22.71
CA ASP A 383 -3.72 25.53 22.88
C ASP A 383 -4.73 25.31 21.76
N LEU A 384 -4.72 24.12 21.18
CA LEU A 384 -5.66 23.68 20.16
C LEU A 384 -6.73 22.79 20.79
N SER A 385 -7.99 23.00 20.42
CA SER A 385 -9.08 22.07 20.74
C SER A 385 -10.00 21.81 19.56
N VAL A 386 -10.59 20.62 19.51
CA VAL A 386 -11.62 20.24 18.52
C VAL A 386 -12.91 19.92 19.28
N MET A 387 -14.02 20.53 18.87
CA MET A 387 -15.32 20.42 19.51
C MET A 387 -16.37 19.91 18.53
N ASP A 388 -17.31 19.11 19.02
CA ASP A 388 -18.51 18.74 18.25
C ASP A 388 -19.51 19.91 18.14
N ALA A 389 -20.60 19.68 17.40
CA ALA A 389 -21.65 20.69 17.19
C ALA A 389 -22.40 21.09 18.47
N GLN A 390 -22.27 20.33 19.57
CA GLN A 390 -22.84 20.64 20.87
C GLN A 390 -21.84 21.36 21.80
N GLY A 391 -20.62 21.62 21.32
CA GLY A 391 -19.56 22.29 22.08
C GLY A 391 -18.79 21.35 23.01
N LYS A 392 -18.98 20.03 22.92
CA LYS A 392 -18.18 19.07 23.69
C LYS A 392 -16.78 18.99 23.08
N VAL A 393 -15.77 19.25 23.90
CA VAL A 393 -14.36 19.09 23.52
C VAL A 393 -14.05 17.61 23.35
N LEU A 394 -13.54 17.24 22.18
CA LEU A 394 -13.13 15.87 21.83
C LEU A 394 -11.62 15.71 21.86
N ILE A 395 -10.88 16.72 21.41
CA ILE A 395 -9.41 16.71 21.39
C ILE A 395 -8.88 18.00 22.01
N THR A 396 -7.75 17.90 22.71
CA THR A 396 -6.96 19.05 23.17
C THR A 396 -5.48 18.77 22.94
N GLN A 397 -4.77 19.73 22.36
CA GLN A 397 -3.32 19.73 22.23
C GLN A 397 -2.79 21.04 22.80
N ALA A 398 -2.05 20.96 23.90
CA ALA A 398 -1.50 22.14 24.53
C ALA A 398 -0.30 22.69 23.75
N SER A 399 -0.04 23.99 23.91
CA SER A 399 1.23 24.62 23.55
C SER A 399 1.70 24.42 22.11
N GLN A 400 0.78 24.55 21.14
CA GLN A 400 1.11 24.55 19.72
C GLN A 400 1.91 25.80 19.37
N VAL A 401 3.11 25.59 18.83
CA VAL A 401 4.00 26.66 18.36
C VAL A 401 3.52 27.12 16.99
N ILE A 402 3.15 28.38 16.89
CA ILE A 402 2.73 29.05 15.65
C ILE A 402 3.84 30.01 15.28
N LEU A 403 4.46 29.78 14.11
CA LEU A 403 5.53 30.60 13.58
C LEU A 403 4.98 31.85 12.88
N ASN A 404 5.83 32.85 12.70
CA ASN A 404 5.53 33.96 11.80
C ASN A 404 5.35 33.41 10.36
N GLY A 405 4.23 33.75 9.73
CA GLY A 405 3.81 33.20 8.44
C GLY A 405 2.75 32.11 8.58
N LEU A 406 2.91 31.01 7.85
CA LEU A 406 1.99 29.87 7.88
C LEU A 406 2.56 28.74 8.74
N THR A 407 1.71 28.18 9.61
CA THR A 407 2.01 27.01 10.42
C THR A 407 0.92 25.97 10.21
N GLN A 408 1.31 24.76 9.81
CA GLN A 408 0.41 23.60 9.79
C GLN A 408 0.47 22.88 11.13
N LEU A 409 -0.69 22.74 11.77
CA LEU A 409 -0.89 21.91 12.95
C LEU A 409 -1.57 20.60 12.53
N GLN A 410 -1.14 19.49 13.12
CA GLN A 410 -1.70 18.17 12.86
C GLN A 410 -2.42 17.65 14.09
N VAL A 411 -3.69 17.31 13.91
CA VAL A 411 -4.56 16.84 14.99
C VAL A 411 -4.98 15.40 14.70
N PRO A 412 -4.47 14.40 15.43
CA PRO A 412 -4.88 13.00 15.24
C PRO A 412 -6.39 12.83 15.48
N LYS A 413 -7.15 12.30 14.51
CA LYS A 413 -8.63 12.23 14.58
C LYS A 413 -9.17 10.91 15.14
N GLN A 414 -8.33 10.02 15.66
CA GLN A 414 -8.75 8.68 16.11
C GLN A 414 -9.98 8.74 17.04
N GLY A 415 -11.07 8.09 16.63
CA GLY A 415 -12.32 8.02 17.38
C GLY A 415 -13.31 9.17 17.14
N ILE A 416 -13.02 10.11 16.22
CA ILE A 416 -13.96 11.14 15.78
C ILE A 416 -14.79 10.64 14.60
N SER A 417 -16.11 10.74 14.70
CA SER A 417 -17.05 10.35 13.63
C SER A 417 -17.14 11.41 12.53
N SER A 418 -17.64 11.04 11.36
CA SER A 418 -18.01 11.99 10.31
C SER A 418 -19.00 13.03 10.83
N GLY A 419 -18.80 14.31 10.52
CA GLY A 419 -19.65 15.39 11.05
C GLY A 419 -19.04 16.79 10.97
N ILE A 420 -19.77 17.77 11.50
CA ILE A 420 -19.30 19.16 11.58
C ILE A 420 -18.66 19.41 12.95
N TYR A 421 -17.44 19.94 12.94
CA TYR A 421 -16.65 20.25 14.11
C TYR A 421 -16.22 21.71 14.12
N VAL A 422 -15.83 22.18 15.30
CA VAL A 422 -15.22 23.50 15.50
C VAL A 422 -13.82 23.31 16.06
N ILE A 423 -12.82 23.84 15.36
CA ILE A 423 -11.45 23.94 15.85
C ILE A 423 -11.31 25.27 16.57
N GLN A 424 -10.66 25.27 17.72
CA GLN A 424 -10.27 26.48 18.42
C GLN A 424 -8.78 26.54 18.70
N LEU A 425 -8.20 27.73 18.57
CA LEU A 425 -6.88 28.09 19.07
C LEU A 425 -7.01 29.18 20.12
N LEU A 426 -6.52 28.94 21.33
CA LEU A 426 -6.67 29.87 22.45
C LEU A 426 -5.33 30.15 23.16
N ASN A 427 -5.18 31.38 23.64
CA ASN A 427 -4.17 31.77 24.62
C ASN A 427 -4.69 32.99 25.41
N SER A 428 -3.82 33.62 26.21
CA SER A 428 -4.16 34.83 26.98
C SER A 428 -4.63 36.02 26.13
N SER A 429 -4.27 36.06 24.83
CA SER A 429 -4.65 37.14 23.91
C SER A 429 -6.01 36.91 23.23
N GLY A 430 -6.65 35.75 23.39
CA GLY A 430 -8.00 35.48 22.88
C GLY A 430 -8.17 34.11 22.23
N VAL A 431 -9.34 33.92 21.61
CA VAL A 431 -9.78 32.66 20.97
C VAL A 431 -9.99 32.89 19.47
N LEU A 432 -9.47 31.97 18.67
CA LEU A 432 -9.78 31.83 17.25
C LEU A 432 -10.60 30.56 17.06
N SER A 433 -11.56 30.58 16.14
CA SER A 433 -12.43 29.43 15.89
C SER A 433 -12.71 29.25 14.40
N ARG A 434 -12.74 28.00 13.93
CA ARG A 434 -13.11 27.65 12.55
C ARG A 434 -13.93 26.38 12.50
N ARG A 435 -14.95 26.36 11.64
CA ARG A 435 -15.75 25.16 11.38
C ARG A 435 -15.07 24.29 10.31
N VAL A 436 -15.15 22.97 10.49
CA VAL A 436 -14.62 21.98 9.54
C VAL A 436 -15.61 20.82 9.43
N MET A 437 -15.73 20.25 8.23
CA MET A 437 -16.42 18.99 8.01
C MET A 437 -15.37 17.88 8.02
N LEU A 438 -15.57 16.87 8.85
CA LEU A 438 -14.76 15.65 8.84
C LEU A 438 -15.57 14.55 8.17
N ASN A 439 -14.93 13.80 7.29
CA ASN A 439 -15.52 12.75 6.47
C ASN A 439 -15.28 11.36 7.07
#